data_AF-A0A378WJC9-F1
#
_entry.id   AF-A0A378WJC9-F1
#
_cell.length_a   1.000
_cell.length_b   1.000
_cell.length_c   1.000
_cell.angle_alpha   90.00
_cell.angle_beta   90.00
_cell.angle_gamma   90.00
#
_symmetry.space_group_name_H-M   'P 1'
#
loop_
_entity.id
_entity.type
_entity.pdbx_description
1 polymer ?
#
loop_
_entity_poly.entity_id
_entity_poly.type
_entity_poly.pdbx_seq_one_letter_code
_entity_poly.pdbx_strand_id
1 'polypeptide(L)'
;MKTIALTALLTSTLSLTACLPITGGSHESRIQVYKHDGSRQCEAGISPADMQKELQGIRVYAAEKSELLDKAYPEVCGGETGSINVYTIDTEDRSEAEKRGFKVLQKQSK
;
A
#
# COMPACT_ATOMS: atom_id res chain seq x y z
N MET A 1 -79.03 22.96 -1.85
CA MET A 1 -78.83 21.50 -1.77
C MET A 1 -77.36 21.23 -2.12
N LYS A 2 -76.51 20.93 -1.11
CA LYS A 2 -75.71 19.68 -0.94
C LYS A 2 -74.85 19.33 -2.18
N THR A 3 -73.52 19.15 -2.12
CA THR A 3 -72.61 18.67 -1.06
C THR A 3 -71.17 19.13 -1.31
N ILE A 4 -70.47 19.48 -0.23
CA ILE A 4 -69.02 19.65 -0.14
C ILE A 4 -68.38 18.25 -0.12
N ALA A 5 -67.38 17.99 -0.97
CA ALA A 5 -66.58 16.77 -0.93
C ALA A 5 -65.17 17.10 -0.41
N LEU A 6 -64.92 16.63 0.82
CA LEU A 6 -63.62 16.52 1.46
C LEU A 6 -62.81 15.42 0.75
N THR A 7 -61.62 15.73 0.23
CA THR A 7 -60.65 14.69 -0.17
C THR A 7 -59.27 15.01 0.39
N ALA A 8 -59.05 14.41 1.56
CA ALA A 8 -57.86 13.77 2.09
C ALA A 8 -56.46 14.28 1.66
N LEU A 9 -55.74 14.79 2.66
CA LEU A 9 -54.28 14.82 2.73
C LEU A 9 -53.69 13.43 2.44
N LEU A 10 -52.74 13.37 1.51
CA LEU A 10 -51.79 12.26 1.36
C LEU A 10 -50.39 12.86 1.21
N THR A 11 -49.79 13.23 2.34
CA THR A 11 -48.37 13.56 2.45
C THR A 11 -47.56 12.28 2.23
N SER A 12 -47.13 12.02 1.00
CA SER A 12 -46.16 10.97 0.68
C SER A 12 -44.80 11.39 1.22
N THR A 13 -44.46 10.95 2.44
CA THR A 13 -43.09 10.96 2.93
C THR A 13 -42.32 9.87 2.20
N LEU A 14 -41.64 10.27 1.12
CA LEU A 14 -40.70 9.41 0.40
C LEU A 14 -39.45 9.24 1.28
N SER A 15 -39.44 8.22 2.13
CA SER A 15 -38.26 7.87 2.91
C SER A 15 -37.20 7.29 1.97
N LEU A 16 -36.27 8.14 1.52
CA LEU A 16 -35.02 7.67 0.93
C LEU A 16 -34.19 7.03 2.05
N THR A 17 -34.33 5.72 2.21
CA THR A 17 -33.35 4.93 2.96
C THR A 17 -32.05 4.94 2.16
N ALA A 18 -31.17 5.88 2.48
CA ALA A 18 -29.81 5.87 1.96
C ALA A 18 -29.08 4.64 2.52
N CYS A 19 -28.65 3.74 1.64
CA CYS A 19 -27.63 2.75 1.99
C CYS A 19 -26.33 3.52 2.24
N LEU A 20 -26.06 3.85 3.51
CA LEU A 20 -24.72 4.24 3.91
C LEU A 20 -23.82 3.02 3.69
N PRO A 21 -22.73 3.12 2.90
CA PRO A 21 -21.71 2.11 2.97
C PRO A 21 -21.17 2.12 4.39
N ILE A 22 -21.42 1.05 5.15
CA ILE A 22 -20.69 0.78 6.39
C ILE A 22 -19.25 0.51 5.95
N THR A 23 -18.46 1.57 5.83
CA THR A 23 -16.99 1.48 5.72
C THR A 23 -16.46 1.15 7.12
N GLY A 24 -16.85 -0.01 7.62
CA GLY A 24 -16.43 -0.58 8.90
C GLY A 24 -15.47 -1.74 8.68
N GLY A 25 -14.64 -1.68 7.63
CA GLY A 25 -13.43 -2.48 7.59
C GLY A 25 -12.38 -1.73 8.41
N SER A 26 -11.71 -2.40 9.33
CA SER A 26 -10.43 -1.91 9.85
C SER A 26 -9.60 -1.48 8.65
N HIS A 27 -9.35 -0.17 8.54
CA HIS A 27 -8.45 0.34 7.51
C HIS A 27 -7.07 -0.15 7.93
N GLU A 28 -6.71 -1.38 7.56
CA GLU A 28 -5.38 -1.94 7.77
C GLU A 28 -4.43 -1.00 7.04
N SER A 29 -3.78 -0.14 7.84
CA SER A 29 -2.80 0.78 7.33
C SER A 29 -1.67 -0.07 6.77
N ARG A 30 -1.39 0.09 5.48
CA ARG A 30 -0.28 -0.58 4.81
C ARG A 30 0.86 0.39 4.61
N ILE A 31 2.07 -0.12 4.72
CA ILE A 31 3.30 0.62 4.46
C ILE A 31 4.13 -0.11 3.41
N GLN A 32 5.03 0.64 2.79
CA GLN A 32 6.07 0.07 1.96
C GLN A 32 7.36 -0.01 2.76
N VAL A 33 8.00 -1.17 2.70
CA VAL A 33 9.35 -1.38 3.24
C VAL A 33 10.26 -1.85 2.11
N TYR A 34 11.55 -1.55 2.20
CA TYR A 34 12.51 -1.91 1.18
C TYR A 34 13.81 -2.45 1.78
N LYS A 35 14.56 -3.17 0.95
CA LYS A 35 15.94 -3.57 1.23
C LYS A 35 16.74 -3.52 -0.08
N HIS A 36 18.01 -3.13 0.00
CA HIS A 36 18.91 -3.15 -1.16
C HIS A 36 19.02 -4.57 -1.69
N ASP A 37 18.93 -4.72 -3.01
CA ASP A 37 18.94 -6.03 -3.66
C ASP A 37 20.34 -6.66 -3.75
N GLY A 38 21.38 -5.90 -3.37
CA GLY A 38 22.77 -6.32 -3.43
C GLY A 38 23.37 -6.32 -4.85
N SER A 39 22.67 -5.78 -5.84
CA SER A 39 23.21 -5.66 -7.20
C SER A 39 24.44 -4.75 -7.20
N ARG A 40 25.35 -5.08 -8.11
CA ARG A 40 26.46 -4.22 -8.51
C ARG A 40 26.27 -3.88 -9.97
N GLN A 41 26.83 -2.78 -10.41
CA GLN A 41 26.76 -2.43 -11.83
C GLN A 41 27.41 -3.51 -12.68
N CYS A 42 26.73 -3.88 -13.77
CA CYS A 42 27.06 -5.04 -14.63
C CYS A 42 26.77 -6.43 -14.00
N GLU A 43 26.19 -6.49 -12.79
CA GLU A 43 25.84 -7.73 -12.08
C GLU A 43 24.37 -7.71 -11.64
N ALA A 44 23.74 -8.89 -11.60
CA ALA A 44 22.35 -9.00 -11.15
C ALA A 44 22.25 -9.04 -9.61
N GLY A 45 21.27 -8.33 -9.06
CA GLY A 45 20.91 -8.44 -7.64
C GLY A 45 19.86 -9.52 -7.38
N ILE A 46 19.51 -9.69 -6.11
CA ILE A 46 18.50 -10.65 -5.68
C ILE A 46 17.11 -10.19 -6.17
N SER A 47 16.31 -11.14 -6.68
CA SER A 47 14.95 -10.87 -7.12
C SER A 47 14.02 -10.51 -5.95
N PRO A 48 12.94 -9.73 -6.17
CA PRO A 48 11.94 -9.51 -5.14
C PRO A 48 11.35 -10.82 -4.59
N ALA A 49 11.11 -11.82 -5.45
CA ALA A 49 10.56 -13.11 -5.03
C ALA A 49 11.50 -13.88 -4.08
N ASP A 50 12.81 -13.82 -4.32
CA ASP A 50 13.79 -14.50 -3.48
C ASP A 50 14.02 -13.78 -2.16
N MET A 51 14.16 -12.46 -2.19
CA MET A 51 14.36 -11.66 -0.98
C MET A 51 13.10 -11.61 -0.10
N GLN A 52 11.89 -11.78 -0.67
CA GLN A 52 10.64 -11.87 0.10
C GLN A 52 10.70 -12.99 1.16
N LYS A 53 11.48 -14.05 0.93
CA LYS A 53 11.65 -15.16 1.88
C LYS A 53 12.22 -14.69 3.22
N GLU A 54 12.96 -13.57 3.24
CA GLU A 54 13.49 -12.95 4.46
C GLU A 54 12.39 -12.28 5.31
N LEU A 55 11.21 -11.99 4.75
CA LEU A 55 10.05 -11.47 5.48
C LEU A 55 9.24 -12.54 6.23
N GLN A 56 9.68 -13.80 6.26
CA GLN A 56 9.23 -14.89 7.17
C GLN A 56 7.91 -14.64 7.94
N GLY A 57 6.79 -15.06 7.37
CA GLY A 57 5.48 -15.01 8.03
C GLY A 57 4.76 -13.65 7.99
N ILE A 58 5.44 -12.56 7.61
CA ILE A 58 4.80 -11.28 7.30
C ILE A 58 4.01 -11.42 6.01
N ARG A 59 2.77 -10.95 6.01
CA ARG A 59 1.94 -10.95 4.80
C ARG A 59 2.42 -9.87 3.84
N VAL A 60 2.70 -10.28 2.60
CA VAL A 60 3.10 -9.37 1.52
C VAL A 60 1.95 -9.18 0.55
N TYR A 61 1.53 -7.93 0.38
CA TYR A 61 0.42 -7.55 -0.52
C TYR A 61 0.90 -7.18 -1.92
N ALA A 62 2.13 -6.69 -2.03
CA ALA A 62 2.78 -6.36 -3.30
C ALA A 62 4.30 -6.46 -3.12
N ALA A 63 4.99 -6.86 -4.18
CA ALA A 63 6.44 -6.92 -4.25
C ALA A 63 6.88 -6.37 -5.60
N GLU A 64 7.84 -5.45 -5.62
CA GLU A 64 8.33 -4.82 -6.85
C GLU A 64 9.82 -4.49 -6.78
N LYS A 65 10.41 -4.29 -7.95
CA LYS A 65 11.75 -3.75 -8.11
C LYS A 65 11.65 -2.22 -8.18
N SER A 66 12.54 -1.52 -7.52
CA SER A 66 12.61 -0.06 -7.57
C SER A 66 14.05 0.43 -7.37
N GLU A 67 14.24 1.75 -7.39
CA GLU A 67 15.53 2.43 -7.24
C GLU A 67 15.42 3.55 -6.21
N LEU A 68 16.45 3.73 -5.39
CA LEU A 68 16.59 4.91 -4.55
C LEU A 68 17.14 6.08 -5.38
N LEU A 69 16.34 7.13 -5.51
CA LEU A 69 16.66 8.31 -6.33
C LEU A 69 17.42 9.41 -5.58
N ASP A 70 17.66 9.26 -4.28
CA ASP A 70 18.30 10.27 -3.42
C ASP A 70 19.83 10.23 -3.47
N LYS A 71 20.42 9.23 -4.14
CA LYS A 71 21.86 9.05 -4.26
C LYS A 71 22.27 8.82 -5.71
N ALA A 72 23.33 9.50 -6.14
CA ALA A 72 23.97 9.23 -7.42
C ALA A 72 25.01 8.10 -7.28
N TYR A 73 25.12 7.25 -8.29
CA TYR A 73 26.05 6.12 -8.35
C TYR A 73 26.95 6.26 -9.58
N PRO A 74 28.29 6.25 -9.44
CA PRO A 74 29.20 6.37 -10.59
C PRO A 74 29.07 5.19 -11.55
N GLU A 75 28.95 5.43 -12.86
CA GLU A 75 28.72 4.38 -13.85
C GLU A 75 29.98 3.53 -14.18
N VAL A 76 30.28 2.55 -13.32
CA VAL A 76 31.44 1.64 -13.45
C VAL A 76 31.07 0.22 -13.03
N CYS A 77 31.53 -0.80 -13.76
CA CYS A 77 31.26 -2.19 -13.38
C CYS A 77 31.82 -2.50 -11.97
N GLY A 78 31.03 -3.21 -11.16
CA GLY A 78 31.33 -3.52 -9.75
C GLY A 78 30.98 -2.43 -8.74
N GLY A 79 30.59 -1.23 -9.21
CA GLY A 79 30.07 -0.16 -8.36
C GLY A 79 28.73 -0.50 -7.70
N GLU A 80 28.40 0.19 -6.61
CA GLU A 80 27.06 0.11 -6.00
C GLU A 80 25.97 0.61 -6.95
N THR A 81 24.73 0.19 -6.71
CA THR A 81 23.52 0.65 -7.40
C THR A 81 22.51 1.24 -6.40
N GLY A 82 21.47 1.89 -6.92
CA GLY A 82 20.30 2.32 -6.15
C GLY A 82 19.26 1.22 -5.96
N SER A 83 19.51 0.02 -6.46
CA SER A 83 18.47 -0.99 -6.65
C SER A 83 17.97 -1.55 -5.33
N ILE A 84 16.66 -1.57 -5.19
CA ILE A 84 15.95 -2.03 -4.00
C ILE A 84 14.81 -2.97 -4.40
N ASN A 85 14.47 -3.89 -3.51
CA ASN A 85 13.22 -4.63 -3.57
C ASN A 85 12.26 -4.01 -2.55
N VAL A 86 11.05 -3.67 -2.99
CA VAL A 86 10.03 -3.00 -2.19
C VAL A 86 8.86 -3.95 -1.94
N TYR A 87 8.35 -3.95 -0.72
CA TYR A 87 7.25 -4.79 -0.28
C TYR A 87 6.18 -3.98 0.43
N THR A 88 4.92 -4.20 0.08
CA THR A 88 3.78 -3.66 0.83
C THR A 88 3.36 -4.65 1.91
N ILE A 89 3.39 -4.22 3.17
CA ILE A 89 3.06 -5.00 4.36
C ILE A 89 2.10 -4.24 5.27
N ASP A 90 1.52 -4.89 6.26
CA ASP A 90 0.74 -4.21 7.30
C ASP A 90 1.64 -3.37 8.20
N THR A 91 1.11 -2.24 8.70
CA THR A 91 1.89 -1.31 9.55
C THR A 91 2.34 -1.97 10.84
N GLU A 92 1.58 -2.95 11.36
CA GLU A 92 1.92 -3.70 12.57
C GLU A 92 3.19 -4.55 12.42
N ASP A 93 3.48 -5.03 11.21
CA ASP A 93 4.66 -5.84 10.91
C ASP A 93 5.94 -5.01 10.74
N ARG A 94 5.85 -3.67 10.82
CA ARG A 94 7.00 -2.76 10.64
C ARG A 94 8.19 -3.14 11.50
N SER A 95 7.97 -3.31 12.81
CA SER A 95 9.04 -3.58 13.76
C SER A 95 9.77 -4.88 13.43
N GLU A 96 9.05 -5.89 12.97
CA GLU A 96 9.62 -7.19 12.62
C GLU A 96 10.36 -7.15 11.27
N ALA A 97 9.82 -6.43 10.28
CA ALA A 97 10.53 -6.16 9.03
C ALA A 97 11.85 -5.40 9.27
N GLU A 98 11.85 -4.39 10.16
CA GLU A 98 13.04 -3.63 10.53
C GLU A 98 14.12 -4.50 11.18
N LYS A 99 13.75 -5.44 12.06
CA LYS A 99 14.70 -6.42 12.62
C LYS A 99 15.37 -7.31 11.57
N ARG A 100 14.73 -7.49 10.41
CA ARG A 100 15.21 -8.31 9.28
C ARG A 100 15.99 -7.47 8.26
N GLY A 101 16.24 -6.20 8.58
CA GLY A 101 17.05 -5.29 7.77
C GLY A 101 16.27 -4.55 6.69
N PHE A 102 14.93 -4.59 6.72
CA PHE A 102 14.11 -3.74 5.85
C PHE A 102 13.98 -2.33 6.45
N LYS A 103 13.81 -1.33 5.60
CA LYS A 103 13.60 0.07 5.98
C LYS A 103 12.26 0.54 5.44
N VAL A 104 11.55 1.39 6.19
CA VAL A 104 10.32 2.02 5.66
C VAL A 104 10.67 2.93 4.48
N LEU A 105 10.01 2.72 3.35
CA LEU A 105 10.14 3.59 2.19
C LEU A 105 9.32 4.86 2.44
N GLN A 106 10.01 6.00 2.57
CA GLN A 106 9.34 7.28 2.68
C GLN A 106 8.70 7.61 1.33
N LYS A 107 7.48 8.18 1.34
CA LYS A 107 6.87 8.71 0.12
C LYS A 107 7.81 9.73 -0.50
N GLN A 108 8.45 9.37 -1.60
CA GLN A 108 9.21 10.34 -2.39
C GLN A 108 8.19 11.24 -3.10
N SER A 109 8.22 12.53 -2.79
CA SER A 109 7.45 13.54 -3.51
C SER A 109 7.95 13.53 -4.96
N LYS A 110 7.12 13.03 -5.86
CA LYS A 110 7.39 13.09 -7.30
C LYS A 110 7.38 14.53 -7.78
#